data_AF-A0A6S6WL30-F1
#
_entry.id   AF-A0A6S6WL30-F1
#
_cell.length_a   1.000
_cell.length_b   1.000
_cell.length_c   1.000
_cell.angle_alpha   90.00
_cell.angle_beta   90.00
_cell.angle_gamma   90.00
#
_symmetry.space_group_name_H-M   'P 1'
#
loop_
_entity.id
_entity.type
_entity.pdbx_description
1 polymer ?
#
loop_
_entity_poly.entity_id
_entity_poly.type
_entity_poly.pdbx_seq_one_letter_code
_entity_poly.pdbx_strand_id
1 'polypeptide(L)'
;MQPTSVRIMTTQAAATLHDAIAQLRQQLDTMRRQIQRLGINEEQFQDWFDQQLFKVTHSQPEDYINEVEATLRQLERTSNAENQRWLAQRIELQMLALQRALRCFDRKS
;
A
#
# COMPACT_ATOMS: atom_id res chain seq x y z
N MET A 1 -19.24 27.00 33.04
CA MET A 1 -18.16 26.86 32.04
C MET A 1 -18.09 25.40 31.63
N GLN A 2 -18.46 25.07 30.40
CA GLN A 2 -18.40 23.70 29.86
C GLN A 2 -17.17 23.54 28.96
N PRO A 3 -16.38 22.47 29.07
CA PRO A 3 -15.45 22.06 28.02
C PRO A 3 -15.87 20.67 27.51
N THR A 4 -16.65 20.59 26.42
CA THR A 4 -17.07 19.26 25.90
C THR A 4 -16.84 19.03 24.41
N SER A 5 -16.54 20.04 23.59
CA SER A 5 -16.57 19.82 22.12
C SER A 5 -15.27 19.38 21.45
N VAL A 6 -14.14 19.27 22.15
CA VAL A 6 -12.84 18.99 21.48
C VAL A 6 -12.46 17.50 21.45
N ARG A 7 -13.05 16.65 22.31
CA ARG A 7 -12.60 15.26 22.49
C ARG A 7 -13.24 14.23 21.54
N ILE A 8 -14.38 14.55 20.93
CA ILE A 8 -15.14 13.61 20.08
C ILE A 8 -14.61 13.57 18.63
N MET A 9 -14.11 14.70 18.10
CA MET A 9 -13.61 14.73 16.71
C MET A 9 -12.27 13.98 16.51
N THR A 10 -11.43 13.89 17.54
CA THR A 10 -10.12 13.22 17.44
C THR A 10 -10.25 11.70 17.35
N THR A 11 -11.30 11.12 17.95
CA THR A 11 -11.52 9.66 17.96
C THR A 11 -12.07 9.16 16.63
N GLN A 12 -12.89 9.96 15.95
CA GLN A 12 -13.51 9.57 14.67
C GLN A 12 -12.50 9.55 13.52
N ALA A 13 -11.57 10.51 13.47
CA ALA A 13 -10.50 10.53 12.46
C ALA A 13 -9.50 9.36 12.62
N ALA A 14 -9.17 9.00 13.87
CA ALA A 14 -8.30 7.88 14.17
C ALA A 14 -8.93 6.52 13.78
N ALA A 15 -10.24 6.36 14.02
CA ALA A 15 -10.98 5.18 13.58
C ALA A 15 -10.98 5.03 12.05
N THR A 16 -11.22 6.11 11.30
CA THR A 16 -11.21 6.08 9.83
C THR A 16 -9.85 5.73 9.23
N LEU A 17 -8.76 6.17 9.87
CA LEU A 17 -7.41 5.82 9.41
C LEU A 17 -7.10 4.34 9.68
N HIS A 18 -7.47 3.84 10.86
CA HIS A 18 -7.28 2.44 11.21
C HIS A 18 -8.04 1.50 10.26
N ASP A 19 -9.29 1.82 9.95
CA ASP A 19 -10.11 1.03 9.02
C ASP A 19 -9.52 1.05 7.59
N ALA A 20 -9.08 2.22 7.12
CA ALA A 20 -8.44 2.34 5.80
C ALA A 20 -7.15 1.50 5.71
N ILE A 21 -6.33 1.51 6.77
CA ILE A 21 -5.12 0.70 6.86
C ILE A 21 -5.44 -0.80 6.85
N ALA A 22 -6.47 -1.23 7.58
CA ALA A 22 -6.90 -2.63 7.60
C ALA A 22 -7.35 -3.09 6.20
N GLN A 23 -8.11 -2.25 5.49
CA GLN A 23 -8.52 -2.52 4.11
C GLN A 23 -7.31 -2.63 3.16
N LEU A 24 -6.34 -1.72 3.28
CA LEU A 24 -5.12 -1.76 2.47
C LEU A 24 -4.32 -3.05 2.72
N ARG A 25 -4.19 -3.49 3.97
CA ARG A 25 -3.56 -4.77 4.32
C ARG A 25 -4.27 -5.96 3.68
N GLN A 26 -5.60 -5.98 3.75
CA GLN A 26 -6.40 -7.04 3.11
C GLN A 26 -6.23 -7.06 1.57
N GLN A 27 -6.12 -5.89 0.95
CA GLN A 27 -5.86 -5.78 -0.49
C GLN A 27 -4.46 -6.30 -0.84
N LEU A 28 -3.43 -5.94 -0.07
CA LEU A 28 -2.07 -6.43 -0.25
C LEU A 28 -1.99 -7.96 -0.11
N ASP A 29 -2.67 -8.54 0.88
CA ASP A 29 -2.75 -10.00 1.03
C ASP A 29 -3.44 -10.68 -0.16
N THR A 30 -4.44 -10.02 -0.73
CA THR A 30 -5.12 -10.52 -1.94
C THR A 30 -4.19 -10.48 -3.14
N MET A 31 -3.43 -9.40 -3.32
CA MET A 31 -2.42 -9.28 -4.38
C MET A 31 -1.31 -10.31 -4.23
N ARG A 32 -0.83 -10.55 -3.00
CA ARG A 32 0.17 -11.59 -2.69
C ARG A 32 -0.31 -12.97 -3.15
N ARG A 33 -1.54 -13.35 -2.82
CA ARG A 33 -2.15 -14.61 -3.29
C ARG A 33 -2.29 -14.66 -4.82
N GLN A 34 -2.62 -13.54 -5.46
CA GLN A 34 -2.70 -13.47 -6.93
C GLN A 34 -1.34 -13.68 -7.59
N ILE A 35 -0.29 -13.04 -7.08
CA ILE A 35 1.10 -13.23 -7.54
C ILE A 35 1.47 -14.72 -7.49
N GLN A 36 1.24 -15.36 -6.33
CA GLN A 36 1.53 -16.77 -6.13
C GLN A 36 0.73 -17.68 -7.07
N ARG A 37 -0.57 -17.39 -7.28
CA ARG A 37 -1.43 -18.15 -8.19
C ARG A 37 -1.00 -18.03 -9.65
N LEU A 38 -0.61 -16.82 -10.07
CA LEU A 38 -0.24 -16.53 -11.45
C LEU A 38 1.17 -17.04 -11.79
N GLY A 39 1.94 -17.51 -10.79
CA GLY A 39 3.29 -18.04 -11.01
C GLY A 39 4.24 -17.02 -11.64
N ILE A 40 4.02 -15.73 -11.35
CA ILE A 40 4.81 -14.64 -11.92
C ILE A 40 6.24 -14.76 -11.41
N ASN A 41 7.20 -14.76 -12.33
CA ASN A 41 8.61 -14.78 -11.98
C ASN A 41 9.22 -13.37 -12.04
N GLU A 42 10.41 -13.25 -11.46
CA GLU A 42 11.16 -11.99 -11.32
C GLU A 42 11.35 -11.25 -12.66
N GLU A 43 11.83 -11.95 -13.68
CA GLU A 43 12.16 -11.37 -14.98
C GLU A 43 10.94 -10.74 -15.67
N GLN A 44 9.76 -11.36 -15.50
CA GLN A 44 8.52 -10.85 -16.08
C GLN A 44 8.00 -9.62 -15.36
N PHE A 45 8.35 -9.43 -14.08
CA PHE A 45 7.72 -8.46 -13.19
C PHE A 45 8.56 -7.20 -13.00
N GLN A 46 9.89 -7.30 -13.03
CA GLN A 46 10.78 -6.19 -12.68
C GLN A 46 10.63 -4.96 -13.60
N ASP A 47 10.35 -5.17 -14.88
CA ASP A 47 10.25 -4.11 -15.89
C ASP A 47 8.89 -3.38 -15.88
N TRP A 48 7.94 -3.80 -15.02
CA TRP A 48 6.62 -3.20 -14.95
C TRP A 48 6.58 -1.88 -14.17
N PHE A 49 7.62 -1.58 -13.38
CA PHE A 49 7.57 -0.52 -12.40
C PHE A 49 8.72 0.48 -12.57
N ASP A 50 8.39 1.77 -12.46
CA ASP A 50 9.37 2.84 -12.42
C ASP A 50 10.12 2.83 -11.08
N GLN A 51 11.45 3.00 -11.12
CA GLN A 51 12.32 3.06 -9.94
C GLN A 51 12.00 4.26 -9.02
N GLN A 52 11.31 5.28 -9.51
CA GLN A 52 10.80 6.37 -8.68
C GLN A 52 9.65 5.92 -7.77
N LEU A 53 8.88 4.92 -8.23
CA LEU A 53 7.71 4.40 -7.53
C LEU A 53 8.08 3.28 -6.56
N PHE A 54 8.98 2.38 -6.96
CA PHE A 54 9.50 1.29 -6.13
C PHE A 54 11.02 1.34 -6.04
N LYS A 55 11.56 1.21 -4.84
CA LYS A 55 13.00 1.23 -4.56
C LYS A 55 13.61 -0.17 -4.46
N VAL A 56 12.80 -1.21 -4.60
CA VAL A 56 13.20 -2.59 -4.41
C VAL A 56 14.42 -2.94 -5.28
N THR A 57 15.49 -3.41 -4.64
CA THR A 57 16.74 -3.83 -5.28
C THR A 57 16.80 -5.32 -5.62
N HIS A 58 15.84 -6.11 -5.12
CA HIS A 58 15.68 -7.55 -5.38
C HIS A 58 14.29 -7.76 -5.98
N SER A 59 14.21 -8.24 -7.22
CA SER A 59 13.01 -7.99 -8.04
C SER A 59 11.94 -9.09 -7.92
N GLN A 60 11.92 -9.84 -6.80
CA GLN A 60 10.88 -10.84 -6.60
C GLN A 60 9.51 -10.15 -6.50
N PRO A 61 8.45 -10.67 -7.13
CA PRO A 61 7.14 -10.02 -7.12
C PRO A 61 6.60 -9.72 -5.72
N GLU A 62 6.91 -10.57 -4.73
CA GLU A 62 6.51 -10.35 -3.33
C GLU A 62 7.23 -9.15 -2.68
N ASP A 63 8.42 -8.78 -3.15
CA ASP A 63 9.18 -7.67 -2.57
C ASP A 63 8.51 -6.32 -2.83
N TYR A 64 7.78 -6.18 -3.93
CA TYR A 64 6.94 -5.01 -4.20
C TYR A 64 5.81 -4.88 -3.18
N ILE A 65 5.16 -6.00 -2.81
CA ILE A 65 4.14 -6.02 -1.74
C ILE A 65 4.77 -5.63 -0.40
N ASN A 66 5.96 -6.17 -0.11
CA ASN A 66 6.69 -5.88 1.13
C ASN A 66 7.09 -4.39 1.24
N GLU A 67 7.44 -3.73 0.14
CA GLU A 67 7.72 -2.28 0.13
C GLU A 67 6.45 -1.46 0.47
N VAL A 68 5.29 -1.82 -0.08
CA VAL A 68 4.04 -1.11 0.25
C VAL A 68 3.68 -1.32 1.72
N GLU A 69 3.81 -2.54 2.24
CA GLU A 69 3.59 -2.79 3.67
C GLU A 69 4.56 -1.99 4.56
N ALA A 70 5.82 -1.84 4.15
CA ALA A 70 6.78 -1.01 4.89
C ALA A 70 6.36 0.46 4.89
N THR A 71 5.89 0.97 3.75
CA THR A 71 5.37 2.34 3.61
C THR A 71 4.10 2.54 4.45
N LEU A 72 3.23 1.54 4.52
CA LEU A 72 2.01 1.55 5.34
C LEU A 72 2.34 1.57 6.84
N ARG A 73 3.31 0.75 7.29
CA ARG A 73 3.82 0.79 8.66
C ARG A 73 4.44 2.14 9.02
N GLN A 74 5.06 2.83 8.05
CA GLN A 74 5.58 4.17 8.25
C GLN A 74 4.45 5.20 8.39
N LEU A 75 3.38 5.07 7.59
CA LEU A 75 2.19 5.92 7.67
C LEU A 75 1.52 5.81 9.05
N GLU A 76 1.38 4.58 9.58
CA GLU A 76 0.85 4.31 10.92
C GLU A 76 1.61 5.00 12.05
N ARG A 77 2.93 5.14 11.89
CA ARG A 77 3.83 5.64 12.94
C ARG A 77 4.06 7.15 12.87
N THR A 78 3.88 7.75 11.70
CA THR A 78 4.21 9.16 11.51
C THR A 78 3.07 10.05 12.02
N SER A 79 3.42 11.06 12.82
CA SER A 79 2.48 12.08 13.33
C SER A 79 2.52 13.37 12.52
N ASN A 80 3.48 13.52 11.60
CA ASN A 80 3.62 14.69 10.74
C ASN A 80 2.62 14.58 9.56
N ALA A 81 1.71 15.56 9.47
CA ALA A 81 0.62 15.56 8.48
C ALA A 81 1.10 15.64 7.01
N GLU A 82 2.21 16.34 6.73
CA GLU A 82 2.77 16.41 5.39
C GLU A 82 3.35 15.04 4.98
N ASN A 83 4.09 14.41 5.88
CA ASN A 83 4.60 13.05 5.68
C ASN A 83 3.46 12.03 5.53
N GLN A 84 2.37 12.16 6.31
CA GLN A 84 1.19 11.30 6.15
C GLN A 84 0.60 11.41 4.75
N ARG A 85 0.42 12.65 4.24
CA ARG A 85 -0.11 12.87 2.89
C ARG A 85 0.81 12.28 1.82
N TRP A 86 2.11 12.53 1.94
CA TRP A 86 3.09 12.01 0.99
C TRP A 86 3.11 10.46 0.99
N LEU A 87 3.09 9.83 2.16
CA LEU A 87 3.05 8.37 2.28
C LEU A 87 1.74 7.80 1.73
N ALA A 88 0.59 8.43 2.03
CA ALA A 88 -0.71 8.01 1.51
C ALA A 88 -0.74 8.05 -0.02
N GLN A 89 -0.25 9.15 -0.62
CA GLN A 89 -0.16 9.27 -2.08
C GLN A 89 0.79 8.23 -2.67
N ARG A 90 1.93 7.97 -2.01
CA ARG A 90 2.89 6.94 -2.44
C ARG A 90 2.25 5.55 -2.44
N ILE A 91 1.54 5.19 -1.35
CA ILE A 91 0.82 3.92 -1.23
C ILE A 91 -0.23 3.79 -2.33
N GLU A 92 -1.02 4.83 -2.59
CA GLU A 92 -2.03 4.82 -3.65
C GLU A 92 -1.40 4.53 -5.03
N LEU A 93 -0.33 5.23 -5.40
CA LEU A 93 0.35 5.02 -6.67
C LEU A 93 0.94 3.61 -6.78
N GLN A 94 1.56 3.09 -5.72
CA GLN A 94 2.12 1.74 -5.67
C GLN A 94 1.03 0.67 -5.81
N MET A 95 -0.09 0.83 -5.10
CA MET A 95 -1.26 -0.06 -5.18
C MET A 95 -1.86 -0.09 -6.57
N LEU A 96 -2.05 1.09 -7.19
CA LEU A 96 -2.57 1.20 -8.56
C LEU A 96 -1.66 0.51 -9.58
N ALA A 97 -0.34 0.69 -9.45
CA ALA A 97 0.63 0.04 -10.32
C ALA A 97 0.56 -1.48 -10.19
N LEU A 98 0.56 -2.00 -8.96
CA LEU A 98 0.42 -3.44 -8.67
C LEU A 98 -0.89 -4.01 -9.26
N GLN A 99 -2.03 -3.34 -9.04
CA GLN A 99 -3.30 -3.78 -9.61
C GLN A 99 -3.31 -3.81 -11.14
N ARG A 100 -2.59 -2.90 -11.80
CA ARG A 100 -2.48 -2.88 -13.26
C ARG A 100 -1.61 -4.03 -13.75
N ALA A 101 -0.44 -4.22 -13.14
CA ALA A 101 0.45 -5.32 -13.47
C ALA A 101 -0.27 -6.68 -13.33
N LEU A 102 -0.88 -6.94 -12.18
CA LEU A 102 -1.58 -8.21 -11.92
C LEU A 102 -2.75 -8.46 -12.89
N ARG A 103 -3.53 -7.43 -13.24
CA ARG A 103 -4.58 -7.56 -14.26
C ARG A 103 -4.03 -7.92 -15.63
N CYS A 104 -2.85 -7.45 -15.98
CA CYS A 104 -2.21 -7.80 -17.24
C CYS A 104 -1.70 -9.25 -17.26
N PHE A 105 -1.18 -9.77 -16.14
CA PHE A 105 -0.78 -11.18 -16.02
C PHE A 105 -1.98 -12.12 -15.99
N ASP A 106 -3.05 -11.75 -15.28
CA ASP A 106 -4.29 -12.53 -15.20
C ASP A 106 -4.98 -12.66 -16.57
N ARG A 107 -4.86 -11.65 -17.45
CA ARG A 107 -5.36 -11.72 -18.83
C ARG A 107 -4.50 -12.58 -19.77
N LYS A 108 -3.25 -12.87 -19.40
CA LYS A 108 -2.30 -13.65 -20.20
C LYS A 108 -2.26 -15.13 -19.79
N SER A 109 -2.80 -15.47 -18.61
CA SER A 109 -2.87 -16.83 -18.06
C SER A 109 -4.13 -17.54 -18.53
#